data_AF-S6TT91-F1
#
_entry.id   AF-S6TT91-F1
#
_cell.length_a   1.000
_cell.length_b   1.000
_cell.length_c   1.000
_cell.angle_alpha   90.00
_cell.angle_beta   90.00
_cell.angle_gamma   90.00
#
_symmetry.space_group_name_H-M   'P 1'
#
loop_
_entity.id
_entity.type
_entity.pdbx_description
1 polymer ?
#
loop_
_entity_poly.entity_id
_entity_poly.type
_entity_poly.pdbx_seq_one_letter_code
_entity_poly.pdbx_strand_id
1 'polypeptide(L)'
;MNWFYNAKLSTKLFISFALCAVITLGVGMVASRGIAELASNLKLAFSNNLVSVSKTNETMTNVVEQNRDLYRLITVVAANPSQGAKDDVIASLRKNRAEAEKAYSTYRATPLEDDERAAGDQMDKDWPAYQALVDRAMGIITSGDLGTARALVDGEVRTAYLKVIDELSIMVGSNNRQIGEGAIAAEKTESTANLNLYIGIGLAFVAAFVLALFISRVISSPIACALVSAQRIAGGDLTQPIVSTHRDEAGLMLAALGDMQTSLKSTIGQISSAADQLASAAEELNAVTEESSRGLTRQNDEIQQAATAVNEMTAAVEEVARNAMSTSDASKQTSTEAATGRDQARDAVTAINNVSNEISSSTTMVEELAGRVREIGKVLDVIRGIAEQTNLLALNA
;
A
#
# COMPACT_ATOMS: atom_id res chain seq x y z
N MET A 1 11.79 19.41 -13.16
CA MET A 1 11.05 19.00 -11.95
C MET A 1 10.38 17.62 -12.04
N ASN A 2 10.00 17.10 -13.21
CA ASN A 2 9.28 15.80 -13.33
C ASN A 2 10.05 14.56 -12.84
N TRP A 3 11.38 14.62 -12.77
CA TRP A 3 12.17 13.51 -12.21
C TRP A 3 11.88 13.28 -10.73
N PHE A 4 11.73 14.36 -9.94
CA PHE A 4 11.49 14.23 -8.50
C PHE A 4 10.16 13.55 -8.21
N TYR A 5 9.11 13.91 -8.94
CA TYR A 5 7.79 13.28 -8.83
C TYR A 5 7.82 11.77 -9.12
N ASN A 6 8.69 11.32 -10.00
CA ASN A 6 8.86 9.91 -10.38
C ASN A 6 9.96 9.18 -9.58
N ALA A 7 10.68 9.87 -8.71
CA ALA A 7 11.70 9.26 -7.87
C ALA A 7 11.04 8.41 -6.77
N LYS A 8 11.76 7.40 -6.31
CA LYS A 8 11.34 6.55 -5.19
C LYS A 8 11.07 7.37 -3.94
N LEU A 9 10.12 6.92 -3.11
CA LEU A 9 9.79 7.54 -1.83
C LEU A 9 11.03 7.75 -0.94
N SER A 10 11.90 6.73 -0.87
CA SER A 10 13.16 6.80 -0.12
C SER A 10 14.10 7.88 -0.67
N THR A 11 14.18 8.03 -1.99
CA THR A 11 14.98 9.07 -2.65
C THR A 11 14.42 10.46 -2.36
N LYS A 12 13.10 10.64 -2.39
CA LYS A 12 12.44 11.91 -2.05
C LYS A 12 12.75 12.33 -0.61
N LEU A 13 12.60 11.41 0.34
CA LEU A 13 12.90 11.66 1.75
C LEU A 13 14.39 11.95 1.95
N PHE A 14 15.28 11.14 1.36
CA PHE A 14 16.72 11.31 1.48
C PHE A 14 17.18 12.69 0.98
N ILE A 15 16.74 13.11 -0.21
CA ILE A 15 17.08 14.43 -0.76
C ILE A 15 16.59 15.55 0.16
N SER A 16 15.39 15.39 0.72
CA SER A 16 14.79 16.41 1.60
C SER A 16 15.57 16.54 2.91
N PHE A 17 15.89 15.42 3.55
CA PHE A 17 16.71 15.42 4.76
C PHE A 17 18.15 15.88 4.50
N ALA A 18 18.73 15.49 3.35
CA ALA A 18 20.04 15.97 2.94
C ALA A 18 20.06 17.50 2.73
N LEU A 19 19.00 18.05 2.11
CA LEU A 19 18.86 19.50 1.96
C LEU A 19 18.75 20.20 3.33
N CYS A 20 17.94 19.67 4.25
CA CYS A 20 17.85 20.19 5.62
C CYS A 20 19.20 20.12 6.34
N ALA A 21 19.95 19.04 6.18
CA ALA A 21 21.29 18.91 6.77
C ALA A 21 22.27 19.94 6.20
N VAL A 22 22.24 20.19 4.89
CA VAL A 22 23.05 21.22 4.23
C VAL A 22 22.69 22.62 4.73
N ILE A 23 21.40 22.91 4.89
CA ILE A 23 20.94 24.20 5.45
C ILE A 23 21.46 24.38 6.89
N THR A 24 21.34 23.34 7.74
CA THR A 24 21.85 23.37 9.11
C THR A 24 23.37 23.57 9.16
N LEU A 25 24.13 22.89 8.28
CA LEU A 25 25.57 23.10 8.15
C LEU A 25 25.90 24.53 7.72
N GLY A 26 25.11 25.12 6.82
CA GLY A 26 25.26 26.52 6.40
C GLY A 26 25.09 27.50 7.57
N VAL A 27 24.03 27.33 8.36
CA VAL A 27 23.80 28.14 9.57
C VAL A 27 24.92 27.95 10.60
N GLY A 28 25.35 26.71 10.81
CA GLY A 28 26.48 26.39 11.70
C GLY A 28 27.79 27.04 11.26
N MET A 29 28.07 27.10 9.96
CA MET A 29 29.26 27.77 9.42
C MET A 29 29.21 29.29 9.65
N VAL A 30 28.05 29.92 9.46
CA VAL A 30 27.88 31.36 9.73
C VAL A 30 28.08 31.66 11.22
N ALA A 31 27.48 30.85 12.11
CA ALA A 31 27.65 30.99 13.55
C ALA A 31 29.13 30.83 13.96
N SER A 32 29.82 29.82 13.42
CA SER A 32 31.23 29.57 13.71
C SER A 32 32.13 30.74 13.27
N ARG A 33 31.86 31.38 12.13
CA ARG A 33 32.60 32.57 11.68
C ARG A 33 32.39 33.76 12.62
N GLY A 34 31.16 34.02 13.05
CA GLY A 34 30.88 35.08 14.01
C GLY A 34 31.60 34.89 15.35
N ILE A 35 31.65 33.64 15.85
CA ILE A 35 32.38 33.31 17.08
C ILE A 35 33.90 33.50 16.89
N ALA A 36 34.45 33.09 15.75
CA ALA A 36 35.89 33.24 15.48
C ALA A 36 36.31 34.72 15.40
N GLU A 37 35.49 35.57 14.79
CA GLU A 37 35.71 37.01 14.72
C GLU A 37 35.62 37.67 16.09
N LEU A 38 34.62 37.31 16.90
CA LEU A 38 34.50 37.76 18.28
C LEU A 38 35.71 37.35 19.13
N ALA A 39 36.18 36.10 19.00
CA ALA A 39 37.35 35.61 19.71
C ALA A 39 38.64 36.36 19.30
N SER A 40 38.78 36.70 18.02
CA SER A 40 39.91 37.50 17.52
C SER A 40 39.88 38.92 18.11
N ASN A 41 38.71 39.56 18.13
CA ASN A 41 38.54 40.90 18.70
C ASN A 41 38.81 40.93 20.20
N LEU A 42 38.33 39.93 20.95
CA LEU A 42 38.65 39.78 22.37
C LEU A 42 40.15 39.61 22.59
N LYS A 43 40.83 38.80 21.77
CA LYS A 43 42.28 38.61 21.89
C LYS A 43 43.03 39.92 21.67
N LEU A 44 42.69 40.71 20.66
CA LEU A 44 43.29 42.03 20.41
C LEU A 44 43.07 42.99 21.58
N ALA A 45 41.84 43.08 22.09
CA ALA A 45 41.50 43.95 23.22
C ALA A 45 42.25 43.56 24.51
N PHE A 46 42.34 42.26 24.82
CA PHE A 46 42.96 41.79 26.06
C PHE A 46 44.48 41.64 25.99
N SER A 47 45.07 41.26 24.85
CA SER A 47 46.52 41.04 24.80
C SER A 47 47.29 42.33 24.52
N ASN A 48 46.75 43.22 23.70
CA ASN A 48 47.49 44.39 23.23
C ASN A 48 47.15 45.64 24.07
N ASN A 49 45.88 46.01 24.12
CA ASN A 49 45.46 47.26 24.79
C ASN A 49 45.66 47.18 26.31
N LEU A 50 45.46 46.01 26.92
CA LEU A 50 45.70 45.82 28.36
C LEU A 50 47.19 46.00 28.72
N VAL A 51 48.10 45.49 27.89
CA VAL A 51 49.54 45.64 28.10
C VAL A 51 49.94 47.09 27.91
N SER A 52 49.46 47.76 26.85
CA SER A 52 49.76 49.18 26.61
C SER A 52 49.28 50.08 27.76
N VAL A 53 48.02 49.93 28.22
CA VAL A 53 47.48 50.68 29.37
C VAL A 53 48.26 50.38 30.64
N SER A 54 48.48 49.10 30.95
CA SER A 54 49.18 48.71 32.16
C SER A 54 50.59 49.27 32.21
N LYS A 55 51.34 49.21 31.11
CA LYS A 55 52.75 49.64 31.07
C LYS A 55 52.90 51.15 31.01
N THR A 56 51.99 51.85 30.35
CA THR A 56 51.97 53.33 30.38
C THR A 56 51.63 53.84 31.78
N ASN A 57 50.64 53.24 32.45
CA ASN A 57 50.30 53.61 33.84
C ASN A 57 51.41 53.24 34.84
N GLU A 58 52.08 52.10 34.67
CA GLU A 58 53.23 51.71 35.48
C GLU A 58 54.39 52.71 35.29
N THR A 59 54.63 53.16 34.07
CA THR A 59 55.60 54.23 33.77
C THR A 59 55.23 55.52 34.50
N MET A 60 54.00 56.01 34.29
CA MET A 60 53.51 57.24 34.93
C MET A 60 53.59 57.17 36.46
N THR A 61 53.19 56.04 37.05
CA THR A 61 53.28 55.82 38.50
C THR A 61 54.72 55.95 38.98
N ASN A 62 55.66 55.25 38.34
CA ASN A 62 57.07 55.31 38.72
C ASN A 62 57.70 56.70 38.53
N VAL A 63 57.30 57.45 37.50
CA VAL A 63 57.75 58.85 37.31
C VAL A 63 57.24 59.76 38.42
N VAL A 64 55.97 59.62 38.80
CA VAL A 64 55.37 60.36 39.92
C VAL A 64 56.07 60.00 41.24
N GLU A 65 56.33 58.72 41.48
CA GLU A 65 57.01 58.25 42.68
C GLU A 65 58.47 58.69 42.75
N GLN A 66 59.20 58.67 41.62
CA GLN A 66 60.55 59.22 41.54
C GLN A 66 60.55 60.71 41.91
N ASN A 67 59.64 61.50 41.32
CA ASN A 67 59.53 62.91 41.63
C ASN A 67 59.19 63.14 43.12
N ARG A 68 58.21 62.40 43.67
CA ARG A 68 57.87 62.41 45.11
C ARG A 68 59.10 62.12 45.98
N ASP A 69 59.86 61.09 45.65
CA ASP A 69 61.03 60.69 46.44
C ASP A 69 62.16 61.73 46.37
N LEU A 70 62.25 62.51 45.29
CA LEU A 70 63.18 63.64 45.19
C LEU A 70 62.82 64.76 46.18
N TYR A 71 61.53 65.11 46.29
CA TYR A 71 61.06 66.05 47.32
C TYR A 71 61.24 65.48 48.73
N ARG A 72 61.00 64.18 48.92
CA ARG A 72 61.26 63.49 50.19
C ARG A 72 62.74 63.52 50.56
N LEU A 73 63.66 63.43 49.59
CA LEU A 73 65.09 63.52 49.86
C LEU A 73 65.46 64.90 50.46
N ILE A 74 64.85 65.98 49.98
CA ILE A 74 65.03 67.33 50.55
C ILE A 74 64.58 67.36 52.02
N THR A 75 63.40 66.82 52.34
CA THR A 75 62.87 66.83 53.71
C THR A 75 63.66 65.93 54.64
N VAL A 76 64.07 64.76 54.17
CA VAL A 76 64.93 63.83 54.89
C VAL A 76 66.26 64.51 55.19
N VAL A 77 66.98 65.07 54.21
CA VAL A 77 68.26 65.75 54.47
C VAL A 77 68.11 66.96 55.41
N ALA A 78 67.03 67.73 55.30
CA ALA A 78 66.74 68.84 56.22
C ALA A 78 66.61 68.41 57.69
N ALA A 79 66.17 67.19 57.95
CA ALA A 79 65.97 66.65 59.30
C ALA A 79 67.26 66.09 59.94
N ASN A 80 68.43 66.20 59.28
CA ASN A 80 69.70 65.60 59.70
C ASN A 80 69.60 64.12 60.14
N PRO A 81 69.11 63.23 59.27
CA PRO A 81 68.87 61.84 59.59
C PRO A 81 70.17 61.03 59.47
N SER A 82 70.13 59.76 59.90
CA SER A 82 71.25 58.84 59.67
C SER A 82 71.52 58.64 58.18
N GLN A 83 72.76 58.27 57.83
CA GLN A 83 73.17 58.04 56.44
C GLN A 83 72.30 56.96 55.76
N GLY A 84 71.93 55.89 56.49
CA GLY A 84 71.05 54.83 55.97
C GLY A 84 69.70 55.34 55.49
N ALA A 85 69.08 56.30 56.19
CA ALA A 85 67.80 56.86 55.78
C ALA A 85 67.90 57.71 54.48
N LYS A 86 69.08 58.29 54.19
CA LYS A 86 69.33 58.99 52.92
C LYS A 86 69.52 57.97 51.79
N ASP A 87 70.29 56.92 52.05
CA ASP A 87 70.59 55.88 51.08
C ASP A 87 69.32 55.12 50.67
N ASP A 88 68.38 54.88 51.59
CA ASP A 88 67.09 54.24 51.31
C ASP A 88 66.24 55.06 50.31
N VAL A 89 66.19 56.39 50.46
CA VAL A 89 65.44 57.26 49.55
C VAL A 89 66.12 57.33 48.18
N ILE A 90 67.45 57.39 48.14
CA ILE A 90 68.22 57.36 46.89
C ILE A 90 68.04 56.01 46.17
N ALA A 91 68.00 54.90 46.91
CA ALA A 91 67.73 53.58 46.35
C ALA A 91 66.32 53.51 45.76
N SER A 92 65.31 54.05 46.47
CA SER A 92 63.93 54.16 45.96
C SER A 92 63.85 54.98 44.67
N LEU A 93 64.52 56.15 44.63
CA LEU A 93 64.63 56.99 43.43
C LEU A 93 65.17 56.25 42.22
N ARG A 94 66.29 55.53 42.40
CA ARG A 94 66.93 54.75 41.34
C ARG A 94 66.07 53.56 40.90
N LYS A 95 65.40 52.92 41.85
CA LYS A 95 64.47 51.82 41.57
C LYS A 95 63.31 52.30 40.70
N ASN A 96 62.65 53.39 41.09
CA ASN A 96 61.52 53.94 40.34
C ASN A 96 61.94 54.39 38.93
N ARG A 97 63.13 55.00 38.78
CA ARG A 97 63.70 55.29 37.46
C ARG A 97 63.82 54.03 36.59
N ALA A 98 64.44 52.98 37.13
CA ALA A 98 64.67 51.73 36.38
C ALA A 98 63.35 51.00 36.04
N GLU A 99 62.36 51.03 36.94
CA GLU A 99 61.03 50.46 36.71
C GLU A 99 60.25 51.27 35.68
N ALA A 100 60.33 52.60 35.70
CA ALA A 100 59.77 53.46 34.66
C ALA A 100 60.38 53.16 33.29
N GLU A 101 61.72 53.14 33.18
CA GLU A 101 62.42 52.86 31.92
C GLU A 101 62.08 51.47 31.36
N LYS A 102 61.97 50.47 32.24
CA LYS A 102 61.58 49.10 31.86
C LYS A 102 60.13 49.02 31.38
N ALA A 103 59.20 49.62 32.12
CA ALA A 103 57.78 49.64 31.75
C ALA A 103 57.58 50.39 30.43
N TYR A 104 58.22 51.55 30.29
CA TYR A 104 58.18 52.37 29.09
C TYR A 104 58.76 51.64 27.87
N SER A 105 59.90 50.96 28.02
CA SER A 105 60.47 50.13 26.94
C SER A 105 59.52 49.03 26.49
N THR A 106 58.81 48.40 27.44
CA THR A 106 57.80 47.37 27.13
C THR A 106 56.61 47.99 26.39
N TYR A 107 56.14 49.16 26.82
CA TYR A 107 55.09 49.91 26.14
C TYR A 107 55.50 50.31 24.72
N ARG A 108 56.71 50.84 24.52
CA ARG A 108 57.21 51.25 23.19
C ARG A 108 57.35 50.10 22.19
N ALA A 109 57.38 48.86 22.68
CA ALA A 109 57.38 47.66 21.85
C ALA A 109 55.97 47.18 21.44
N THR A 110 54.90 47.75 22.01
CA THR A 110 53.53 47.44 21.57
C THR A 110 53.20 48.17 20.28
N PRO A 111 52.18 47.73 19.52
CA PRO A 111 51.58 48.54 18.46
C PRO A 111 51.02 49.84 19.03
N LEU A 112 51.51 50.96 18.51
CA LEU A 112 51.15 52.33 18.92
C LEU A 112 50.39 53.05 17.81
N GLU A 113 49.41 53.88 18.17
CA GLU A 113 48.83 54.89 17.28
C GLU A 113 49.80 56.06 17.03
N ASP A 114 49.45 56.93 16.09
CA ASP A 114 50.30 58.04 15.66
C ASP A 114 50.52 59.08 16.77
N ASP A 115 49.50 59.34 17.59
CA ASP A 115 49.58 60.24 18.74
C ASP A 115 50.48 59.69 19.86
N GLU A 116 50.34 58.40 20.16
CA GLU A 116 51.21 57.65 21.07
C GLU A 116 52.66 57.63 20.59
N ARG A 117 52.87 57.39 19.30
CA ARG A 117 54.21 57.36 18.71
C ARG A 117 54.87 58.74 18.81
N ALA A 118 54.14 59.81 18.47
CA ALA A 118 54.63 61.17 18.55
C ALA A 118 54.96 61.60 19.99
N ALA A 119 54.09 61.28 20.95
CA ALA A 119 54.34 61.54 22.36
C ALA A 119 55.55 60.74 22.88
N GLY A 120 55.68 59.47 22.48
CA GLY A 120 56.81 58.61 22.84
C GLY A 120 58.12 59.13 22.26
N ASP A 121 58.13 59.55 21.00
CA ASP A 121 59.32 60.12 20.35
C ASP A 121 59.77 61.44 21.01
N GLN A 122 58.82 62.19 21.61
CA GLN A 122 59.13 63.38 22.39
C GLN A 122 59.68 63.02 23.77
N MET A 123 59.06 62.06 24.46
CA MET A 123 59.53 61.53 25.73
C MET A 123 60.93 60.89 25.61
N ASP A 124 61.25 60.24 24.50
CA ASP A 124 62.58 59.70 24.21
C ASP A 124 63.68 60.78 24.22
N LYS A 125 63.31 62.05 23.96
CA LYS A 125 64.22 63.22 24.00
C LYS A 125 64.20 63.92 25.36
N ASP A 126 63.03 64.07 25.96
CA ASP A 126 62.85 64.86 27.18
C ASP A 126 63.15 64.05 28.47
N TRP A 127 63.05 62.72 28.43
CA TRP A 127 63.39 61.83 29.54
C TRP A 127 64.87 61.93 29.98
N PRO A 128 65.87 61.83 29.09
CA PRO A 128 67.27 62.02 29.49
C PRO A 128 67.55 63.41 30.08
N ALA A 129 66.89 64.45 29.56
CA ALA A 129 67.03 65.82 30.07
C ALA A 129 66.45 65.96 31.49
N TYR A 130 65.25 65.40 31.73
CA TYR A 130 64.66 65.30 33.06
C TYR A 130 65.57 64.55 34.04
N GLN A 131 66.09 63.38 33.64
CA GLN A 131 66.97 62.58 34.49
C GLN A 131 68.29 63.30 34.83
N ALA A 132 68.88 64.04 33.88
CA ALA A 132 70.07 64.84 34.16
C ALA A 132 69.81 65.94 35.21
N LEU A 133 68.63 66.57 35.18
CA LEU A 133 68.21 67.54 36.20
C LEU A 133 67.97 66.87 37.55
N VAL A 134 67.36 65.68 37.59
CA VAL A 134 67.19 64.88 38.81
C VAL A 134 68.54 64.48 39.42
N ASP A 135 69.48 64.00 38.60
CA ASP A 135 70.83 63.62 39.03
C ASP A 135 71.60 64.83 39.60
N ARG A 136 71.49 66.00 38.95
CA ARG A 136 72.06 67.27 39.46
C ARG A 136 71.42 67.69 40.78
N ALA A 137 70.09 67.62 40.89
CA ALA A 137 69.37 67.94 42.13
C ALA A 137 69.78 67.00 43.27
N MET A 138 69.87 65.69 43.03
CA MET A 138 70.36 64.72 44.02
C MET A 138 71.77 65.08 44.52
N GLY A 139 72.67 65.45 43.61
CA GLY A 139 74.03 65.90 43.97
C GLY A 139 74.04 67.10 44.92
N ILE A 140 73.23 68.13 44.62
CA ILE A 140 73.11 69.34 45.45
C ILE A 140 72.44 69.03 46.80
N ILE A 141 71.41 68.19 46.82
CA ILE A 141 70.71 67.79 48.05
C ILE A 141 71.67 67.03 48.97
N THR A 142 72.44 66.11 48.42
CA THR A 142 73.42 65.30 49.18
C THR A 142 74.62 66.10 49.68
N SER A 143 75.00 67.19 48.98
CA SER A 143 76.02 68.13 49.46
C SER A 143 75.51 69.08 50.56
N GLY A 144 74.21 69.08 50.85
CA GLY A 144 73.60 69.85 51.94
C GLY A 144 73.11 71.26 51.57
N ASP A 145 73.23 71.69 50.31
CA ASP A 145 72.72 72.99 49.85
C ASP A 145 71.23 72.91 49.49
N LEU A 146 70.39 72.91 50.52
CA LEU A 146 68.94 72.78 50.36
C LEU A 146 68.28 74.02 49.73
N GLY A 147 68.93 75.19 49.77
CA GLY A 147 68.39 76.41 49.16
C GLY A 147 68.44 76.31 47.64
N THR A 148 69.62 76.01 47.11
CA THR A 148 69.83 75.81 45.66
C THR A 148 69.07 74.58 45.16
N ALA A 149 69.03 73.49 45.95
CA ALA A 149 68.26 72.30 45.59
C ALA A 149 66.77 72.59 45.41
N ARG A 150 66.14 73.33 46.34
CA ARG A 150 64.71 73.69 46.22
C ARG A 150 64.46 74.55 44.98
N ALA A 151 65.29 75.57 44.73
CA ALA A 151 65.15 76.41 43.55
C ALA A 151 65.24 75.61 42.24
N LEU A 152 66.17 74.64 42.15
CA LEU A 152 66.30 73.76 40.99
C LEU A 152 65.11 72.80 40.86
N VAL A 153 64.65 72.22 41.98
CA VAL A 153 63.56 71.24 41.99
C VAL A 153 62.21 71.89 41.66
N ASP A 154 61.88 73.04 42.27
CA ASP A 154 60.63 73.77 42.02
C ASP A 154 60.61 74.48 40.66
N GLY A 155 61.79 74.71 40.06
CA GLY A 155 61.95 75.37 38.76
C GLY A 155 62.16 74.38 37.61
N GLU A 156 63.42 74.13 37.24
CA GLU A 156 63.81 73.37 36.05
C GLU A 156 63.32 71.91 36.12
N VAL A 157 63.50 71.22 37.25
CA VAL A 157 63.07 69.82 37.41
C VAL A 157 61.55 69.72 37.30
N ARG A 158 60.80 70.58 38.00
CA ARG A 158 59.34 70.63 37.91
C ARG A 158 58.87 70.85 36.47
N THR A 159 59.52 71.76 35.74
CA THR A 159 59.16 72.04 34.34
C THR A 159 59.41 70.83 33.45
N ALA A 160 60.55 70.16 33.59
CA ALA A 160 60.86 68.94 32.84
C ALA A 160 59.94 67.77 33.22
N TYR A 161 59.64 67.59 34.50
CA TYR A 161 58.69 66.60 35.00
C TYR A 161 57.29 66.78 34.40
N LEU A 162 56.78 68.02 34.36
CA LEU A 162 55.46 68.29 33.79
C LEU A 162 55.38 67.95 32.30
N LYS A 163 56.45 68.14 31.53
CA LYS A 163 56.51 67.71 30.13
C LYS A 163 56.39 66.19 29.99
N VAL A 164 57.20 65.44 30.75
CA VAL A 164 57.15 63.97 30.75
C VAL A 164 55.77 63.45 31.16
N ILE A 165 55.13 64.08 32.15
CA ILE A 165 53.77 63.71 32.57
C ILE A 165 52.73 64.07 31.50
N ASP A 166 52.86 65.19 30.80
CA ASP A 166 51.96 65.58 29.71
C ASP A 166 52.04 64.56 28.55
N GLU A 167 53.26 64.18 28.15
CA GLU A 167 53.50 63.15 27.14
C GLU A 167 52.89 61.80 27.54
N LEU A 168 53.12 61.36 28.79
CA LEU A 168 52.51 60.13 29.31
C LEU A 168 50.97 60.24 29.39
N SER A 169 50.43 61.43 29.67
CA SER A 169 48.98 61.67 29.69
C SER A 169 48.38 61.57 28.29
N ILE A 170 49.08 62.02 27.25
CA ILE A 170 48.69 61.82 25.85
C ILE A 170 48.63 60.33 25.53
N MET A 171 49.66 59.56 25.90
CA MET A 171 49.70 58.11 25.70
C MET A 171 48.56 57.39 26.42
N VAL A 172 48.30 57.73 27.69
CA VAL A 172 47.17 57.16 28.46
C VAL A 172 45.83 57.54 27.84
N GLY A 173 45.68 58.79 27.40
CA GLY A 173 44.48 59.28 26.74
C GLY A 173 44.18 58.54 25.44
N SER A 174 45.20 58.33 24.59
CA SER A 174 45.07 57.56 23.35
C SER A 174 44.69 56.10 23.62
N ASN A 175 45.37 55.44 24.56
CA ASN A 175 45.03 54.06 24.93
C ASN A 175 43.58 53.92 25.43
N ASN A 176 43.10 54.85 26.26
CA ASN A 176 41.71 54.84 26.73
C ASN A 176 40.71 55.09 25.60
N ARG A 177 41.05 55.98 24.65
CA ARG A 177 40.24 56.24 23.45
C ARG A 177 40.13 54.98 22.58
N GLN A 178 41.24 54.29 22.32
CA GLN A 178 41.26 53.04 21.57
C GLN A 178 40.41 51.94 22.21
N ILE A 179 40.40 51.83 23.55
CA ILE A 179 39.51 50.90 24.27
C ILE A 179 38.04 51.24 24.05
N GLY A 180 37.68 52.53 24.13
CA GLY A 180 36.31 52.99 23.89
C GLY A 180 35.85 52.74 22.45
N GLU A 181 36.68 53.10 21.46
CA GLU A 181 36.41 52.85 20.04
C GLU A 181 36.30 51.34 19.75
N GLY A 182 37.19 50.53 20.34
CA GLY A 182 37.17 49.08 20.24
C GLY A 182 35.90 48.45 20.85
N ALA A 183 35.41 48.97 21.97
CA ALA A 183 34.17 48.52 22.60
C ALA A 183 32.95 48.80 21.70
N ILE A 184 32.85 50.00 21.12
CA ILE A 184 31.79 50.37 20.17
C ILE A 184 31.85 49.50 18.91
N ALA A 185 33.05 49.26 18.37
CA ALA A 185 33.24 48.38 17.22
C ALA A 185 32.84 46.93 17.53
N ALA A 186 33.15 46.43 18.73
CA ALA A 186 32.77 45.11 19.19
C ALA A 186 31.24 44.98 19.32
N GLU A 187 30.56 45.96 19.92
CA GLU A 187 29.09 45.97 20.04
C GLU A 187 28.40 45.96 18.66
N LYS A 188 28.91 46.76 17.71
CA LYS A 188 28.40 46.77 16.33
C LYS A 188 28.62 45.43 15.64
N THR A 189 29.78 44.81 15.84
CA THR A 189 30.12 43.50 15.27
C THR A 189 29.21 42.42 15.85
N GLU A 190 28.99 42.42 17.16
CA GLU A 190 28.05 41.53 17.85
C GLU A 190 26.63 41.67 17.31
N SER A 191 26.12 42.90 17.23
CA SER A 191 24.77 43.17 16.71
C SER A 191 24.60 42.68 15.27
N THR A 192 25.61 42.91 14.41
CA THR A 192 25.61 42.45 13.02
C THR A 192 25.69 40.93 12.92
N ALA A 193 26.52 40.29 13.74
CA ALA A 193 26.64 38.84 13.79
C ALA A 193 25.33 38.18 14.26
N ASN A 194 24.69 38.73 15.30
CA ASN A 194 23.40 38.27 15.80
C ASN A 194 22.29 38.45 14.75
N LEU A 195 22.23 39.60 14.08
CA LEU A 195 21.25 39.83 13.01
C LEU A 195 21.42 38.83 11.86
N ASN A 196 22.66 38.62 11.38
CA ASN A 196 22.95 37.65 10.33
C ASN A 196 22.61 36.22 10.75
N LEU A 197 22.86 35.86 12.01
CA LEU A 197 22.50 34.56 12.57
C LEU A 197 20.98 34.38 12.60
N TYR A 198 20.22 35.36 13.09
CA TYR A 198 18.75 35.29 13.14
C TYR A 198 18.11 35.27 11.75
N ILE A 199 18.63 36.05 10.80
CA ILE A 199 18.21 35.98 9.39
C ILE A 199 18.49 34.59 8.83
N GLY A 200 19.69 34.04 9.07
CA GLY A 200 20.07 32.69 8.65
C GLY A 200 19.15 31.60 9.21
N ILE A 201 18.85 31.64 10.51
CA ILE A 201 17.91 30.74 11.18
C ILE A 201 16.50 30.89 10.61
N GLY A 202 16.02 32.13 10.43
CA GLY A 202 14.70 32.40 9.88
C GLY A 202 14.53 31.88 8.45
N LEU A 203 15.51 32.13 7.58
CA LEU A 203 15.53 31.61 6.21
C LEU A 203 15.60 30.08 6.18
N ALA A 204 16.43 29.48 7.03
CA ALA A 204 16.52 28.03 7.19
C ALA A 204 15.18 27.42 7.61
N PHE A 205 14.49 28.04 8.57
CA PHE A 205 13.19 27.61 9.04
C PHE A 205 12.13 27.70 7.94
N VAL A 206 12.03 28.84 7.25
CA VAL A 206 11.07 29.03 6.14
C VAL A 206 11.35 28.03 5.02
N ALA A 207 12.61 27.82 4.65
CA ALA A 207 13.00 26.84 3.64
C ALA A 207 12.61 25.41 4.06
N ALA A 208 12.91 25.01 5.29
CA ALA A 208 12.53 23.70 5.83
C ALA A 208 11.00 23.52 5.89
N PHE A 209 10.26 24.56 6.26
CA PHE A 209 8.81 24.54 6.33
C PHE A 209 8.17 24.41 4.93
N VAL A 210 8.64 25.18 3.95
CA VAL A 210 8.19 25.07 2.56
C VAL A 210 8.52 23.69 1.99
N LEU A 211 9.72 23.18 2.27
CA LEU A 211 10.13 21.83 1.87
C LEU A 211 9.20 20.76 2.50
N ALA A 212 8.88 20.89 3.79
CA ALA A 212 7.99 19.97 4.49
C ALA A 212 6.58 19.96 3.88
N LEU A 213 6.01 21.14 3.58
CA LEU A 213 4.72 21.26 2.91
C LEU A 213 4.75 20.64 1.50
N PHE A 214 5.81 20.90 0.74
CA PHE A 214 6.00 20.34 -0.60
C PHE A 214 6.07 18.80 -0.56
N ILE A 215 6.90 18.24 0.30
CA ILE A 215 7.09 16.79 0.43
C ILE A 215 5.83 16.10 0.97
N SER A 216 5.18 16.68 1.97
CA SER A 216 3.90 16.20 2.49
C SER A 216 2.86 16.12 1.37
N ARG A 217 2.74 17.16 0.55
CA ARG A 217 1.77 17.17 -0.56
C ARG A 217 2.10 16.14 -1.65
N VAL A 218 3.38 16.00 -2.00
CA VAL A 218 3.85 15.04 -3.01
C VAL A 218 3.62 13.58 -2.59
N ILE A 219 3.76 13.27 -1.31
CA ILE A 219 3.62 11.89 -0.80
C ILE A 219 2.17 11.59 -0.40
N SER A 220 1.53 12.46 0.38
CA SER A 220 0.22 12.18 0.96
C SER A 220 -0.91 12.21 -0.07
N SER A 221 -0.82 13.01 -1.13
CA SER A 221 -1.90 13.13 -2.10
C SER A 221 -2.13 11.84 -2.92
N PRO A 222 -1.12 11.17 -3.50
CA PRO A 222 -1.31 9.90 -4.20
C PRO A 222 -1.78 8.77 -3.26
N ILE A 223 -1.27 8.73 -2.03
CA ILE A 223 -1.68 7.73 -1.03
C ILE A 223 -3.17 7.91 -0.67
N ALA A 224 -3.61 9.15 -0.48
CA ALA A 224 -5.03 9.44 -0.23
C ALA A 224 -5.91 9.02 -1.42
N CYS A 225 -5.47 9.27 -2.65
CA CYS A 225 -6.17 8.82 -3.86
C CYS A 225 -6.31 7.29 -3.92
N ALA A 226 -5.23 6.57 -3.60
CA ALA A 226 -5.24 5.11 -3.55
C ALA A 226 -6.17 4.58 -2.44
N LEU A 227 -6.18 5.22 -1.27
CA LEU A 227 -7.10 4.86 -0.18
C LEU A 227 -8.57 5.04 -0.61
N VAL A 228 -8.93 6.18 -1.20
CA VAL A 228 -10.28 6.42 -1.72
C VAL A 228 -10.64 5.41 -2.80
N SER A 229 -9.71 5.08 -3.70
CA SER A 229 -9.93 4.09 -4.76
C SER A 229 -10.17 2.68 -4.19
N ALA A 230 -9.38 2.28 -3.20
CA ALA A 230 -9.58 1.00 -2.51
C ALA A 230 -10.92 0.94 -1.78
N GLN A 231 -11.34 2.02 -1.10
CA GLN A 231 -12.65 2.12 -0.46
C GLN A 231 -13.80 2.00 -1.46
N ARG A 232 -13.68 2.59 -2.66
CA ARG A 232 -14.69 2.45 -3.72
C ARG A 232 -14.81 1.02 -4.22
N ILE A 233 -13.68 0.36 -4.50
CA ILE A 233 -13.66 -1.05 -4.89
C ILE A 233 -14.30 -1.92 -3.81
N ALA A 234 -13.95 -1.69 -2.53
CA ALA A 234 -14.54 -2.41 -1.40
C ALA A 234 -16.05 -2.17 -1.25
N GLY A 235 -16.53 -0.99 -1.64
CA GLY A 235 -17.96 -0.66 -1.72
C GLY A 235 -18.67 -1.19 -2.96
N GLY A 236 -17.98 -1.87 -3.87
CA GLY A 236 -18.53 -2.42 -5.11
C GLY A 236 -18.63 -1.43 -6.28
N ASP A 237 -18.15 -0.18 -6.13
CA ASP A 237 -18.10 0.78 -7.23
C ASP A 237 -16.84 0.57 -8.08
N LEU A 238 -17.02 -0.10 -9.23
CA LEU A 238 -15.97 -0.35 -10.23
C LEU A 238 -16.09 0.58 -11.45
N THR A 239 -16.88 1.67 -11.36
CA THR A 239 -17.20 2.51 -12.52
C THR A 239 -16.16 3.60 -12.78
N GLN A 240 -15.47 4.06 -11.74
CA GLN A 240 -14.49 5.15 -11.80
C GLN A 240 -13.09 4.63 -12.12
N PRO A 241 -12.47 5.02 -13.25
CA PRO A 241 -11.14 4.53 -13.61
C PRO A 241 -10.06 5.05 -12.65
N ILE A 242 -9.15 4.17 -12.26
CA ILE A 242 -7.99 4.53 -11.43
C ILE A 242 -6.84 4.91 -12.35
N VAL A 243 -6.45 6.19 -12.35
CA VAL A 243 -5.36 6.70 -13.19
C VAL A 243 -4.11 6.90 -12.35
N SER A 244 -3.02 6.24 -12.73
CA SER A 244 -1.69 6.51 -12.18
C SER A 244 -0.94 7.52 -13.04
N THR A 245 -0.56 8.66 -12.46
CA THR A 245 0.24 9.71 -13.13
C THR A 245 1.72 9.68 -12.75
N HIS A 246 2.12 8.83 -11.81
CA HIS A 246 3.46 8.78 -11.23
C HIS A 246 4.07 7.39 -11.42
N ARG A 247 5.41 7.33 -11.52
CA ARG A 247 6.17 6.06 -11.64
C ARG A 247 6.87 5.63 -10.35
N ASP A 248 6.57 6.31 -9.25
CA ASP A 248 7.08 5.97 -7.92
C ASP A 248 6.24 4.85 -7.27
N GLU A 249 6.57 4.48 -6.03
CA GLU A 249 5.87 3.41 -5.31
C GLU A 249 4.37 3.68 -5.14
N ALA A 250 3.98 4.94 -4.94
CA ALA A 250 2.56 5.31 -4.84
C ALA A 250 1.85 5.20 -6.20
N GLY A 251 2.53 5.58 -7.29
CA GLY A 251 2.04 5.37 -8.65
C GLY A 251 1.92 3.90 -9.05
N LEU A 252 2.87 3.06 -8.65
CA LEU A 252 2.81 1.61 -8.84
C LEU A 252 1.66 0.98 -8.05
N MET A 253 1.40 1.46 -6.83
CA MET A 253 0.25 1.03 -6.02
C MET A 253 -1.08 1.38 -6.70
N LEU A 254 -1.22 2.60 -7.23
CA LEU A 254 -2.41 3.00 -8.00
C LEU A 254 -2.60 2.15 -9.26
N ALA A 255 -1.52 1.85 -9.99
CA ALA A 255 -1.58 0.99 -11.16
C ALA A 255 -2.08 -0.42 -10.80
N ALA A 256 -1.52 -1.02 -9.75
CA ALA A 256 -1.95 -2.34 -9.26
C ALA A 256 -3.43 -2.36 -8.81
N LEU A 257 -3.92 -1.28 -8.18
CA LEU A 257 -5.34 -1.14 -7.86
C LEU A 257 -6.22 -1.06 -9.13
N GLY A 258 -5.75 -0.40 -10.19
CA GLY A 258 -6.42 -0.36 -11.49
C GLY A 258 -6.50 -1.74 -12.16
N ASP A 259 -5.42 -2.52 -12.12
CA ASP A 259 -5.40 -3.89 -12.63
C ASP A 259 -6.36 -4.81 -11.85
N MET A 260 -6.41 -4.65 -10.52
CA MET A 260 -7.37 -5.34 -9.66
C MET A 260 -8.82 -4.96 -9.98
N GLN A 261 -9.12 -3.66 -10.16
CA GLN A 261 -10.45 -3.18 -10.56
C GLN A 261 -10.88 -3.80 -11.90
N THR A 262 -9.97 -3.83 -12.88
CA THR A 262 -10.23 -4.39 -14.21
C THR A 262 -10.53 -5.89 -14.13
N SER A 263 -9.75 -6.62 -13.34
CA SER A 263 -9.95 -8.05 -13.12
C SER A 263 -11.30 -8.34 -12.44
N LEU A 264 -11.65 -7.58 -11.39
CA LEU A 264 -12.95 -7.69 -10.72
C LEU A 264 -14.11 -7.41 -11.68
N LYS A 265 -14.01 -6.37 -12.51
CA LYS A 265 -15.04 -6.03 -13.49
C LYS A 265 -15.23 -7.15 -14.52
N SER A 266 -14.15 -7.76 -14.98
CA SER A 266 -14.19 -8.92 -15.88
C SER A 266 -14.89 -10.12 -15.23
N THR A 267 -14.54 -10.45 -13.98
CA THR A 267 -15.15 -11.55 -13.24
C THR A 267 -16.65 -11.33 -13.02
N ILE A 268 -17.06 -10.11 -12.63
CA ILE A 268 -18.50 -9.80 -12.47
C ILE A 268 -19.22 -9.87 -13.82
N GLY A 269 -18.60 -9.41 -14.91
CA GLY A 269 -19.16 -9.57 -16.26
C GLY A 269 -19.41 -11.03 -16.64
N GLN A 270 -18.43 -11.91 -16.37
CA GLN A 270 -18.57 -13.35 -16.59
C GLN A 270 -19.67 -13.98 -15.74
N ILE A 271 -19.79 -13.59 -14.46
CA ILE A 271 -20.87 -14.04 -13.57
C ILE A 271 -22.23 -13.61 -14.12
N SER A 272 -22.37 -12.36 -14.57
CA SER A 272 -23.61 -11.86 -15.17
C SER A 272 -24.00 -12.66 -16.40
N SER A 273 -23.07 -12.90 -17.33
CA SER A 273 -23.34 -13.70 -18.52
C SER A 273 -23.70 -15.16 -18.20
N ALA A 274 -23.06 -15.75 -17.19
CA ALA A 274 -23.41 -17.10 -16.73
C ALA A 274 -24.82 -17.14 -16.09
N ALA A 275 -25.20 -16.10 -15.35
CA ALA A 275 -26.55 -15.97 -14.78
C ALA A 275 -27.62 -15.83 -15.87
N ASP A 276 -27.36 -15.06 -16.93
CA ASP A 276 -28.27 -14.92 -18.07
C ASP A 276 -28.46 -16.25 -18.83
N GLN A 277 -27.37 -17.00 -19.03
CA GLN A 277 -27.42 -18.35 -19.61
C GLN A 277 -28.23 -19.31 -18.75
N LEU A 278 -28.02 -19.27 -17.43
CA LEU A 278 -28.77 -20.10 -16.48
C LEU A 278 -30.27 -19.75 -16.48
N ALA A 279 -30.61 -18.46 -16.53
CA ALA A 279 -32.00 -18.00 -16.63
C ALA A 279 -32.66 -18.52 -17.92
N SER A 280 -31.96 -18.40 -19.06
CA SER A 280 -32.45 -18.90 -20.35
C SER A 280 -32.66 -20.42 -20.35
N ALA A 281 -31.71 -21.18 -19.78
CA ALA A 281 -31.82 -22.63 -19.65
C ALA A 281 -32.97 -23.04 -18.73
N ALA A 282 -33.26 -22.25 -17.68
CA ALA A 282 -34.40 -22.49 -16.80
C ALA A 282 -35.74 -22.26 -17.52
N GLU A 283 -35.85 -21.25 -18.38
CA GLU A 283 -37.04 -21.02 -19.22
C GLU A 283 -37.26 -22.17 -20.21
N GLU A 284 -36.20 -22.65 -20.86
CA GLU A 284 -36.26 -23.79 -21.78
C GLU A 284 -36.69 -25.08 -21.05
N LEU A 285 -36.11 -25.35 -19.87
CA LEU A 285 -36.53 -26.47 -19.03
C LEU A 285 -38.00 -26.39 -18.62
N ASN A 286 -38.49 -25.19 -18.29
CA ASN A 286 -39.89 -25.01 -17.95
C ASN A 286 -40.80 -25.32 -19.14
N ALA A 287 -40.44 -24.87 -20.35
CA ALA A 287 -41.18 -25.18 -21.58
C ALA A 287 -41.19 -26.70 -21.88
N VAL A 288 -40.05 -27.37 -21.79
CA VAL A 288 -39.94 -28.84 -21.98
C VAL A 288 -40.75 -29.61 -20.94
N THR A 289 -40.76 -29.13 -19.70
CA THR A 289 -41.55 -29.74 -18.61
C THR A 289 -43.04 -29.61 -18.88
N GLU A 290 -43.49 -28.45 -19.38
CA GLU A 290 -44.89 -28.23 -19.72
C GLU A 290 -45.33 -29.10 -20.92
N GLU A 291 -44.50 -29.20 -21.96
CA GLU A 291 -44.74 -30.11 -23.08
C GLU A 291 -44.82 -31.58 -22.62
N SER A 292 -43.88 -32.01 -21.77
CA SER A 292 -43.89 -33.37 -21.21
C SER A 292 -45.14 -33.64 -20.40
N SER A 293 -45.61 -32.68 -19.60
CA SER A 293 -46.87 -32.80 -18.84
C SER A 293 -48.07 -33.00 -19.77
N ARG A 294 -48.17 -32.20 -20.85
CA ARG A 294 -49.21 -32.38 -21.88
C ARG A 294 -49.09 -33.71 -22.61
N GLY A 295 -47.87 -34.19 -22.85
CA GLY A 295 -47.60 -35.52 -23.41
C GLY A 295 -48.10 -36.64 -22.52
N LEU A 296 -47.83 -36.56 -21.21
CA LEU A 296 -48.32 -37.51 -20.21
C LEU A 296 -49.85 -37.54 -20.12
N THR A 297 -50.52 -36.39 -20.22
CA THR A 297 -51.99 -36.35 -20.27
C THR A 297 -52.53 -37.10 -21.49
N ARG A 298 -51.97 -36.85 -22.69
CA ARG A 298 -52.36 -37.58 -23.91
C ARG A 298 -52.10 -39.08 -23.80
N GLN A 299 -50.94 -39.47 -23.28
CA GLN A 299 -50.61 -40.88 -23.07
C GLN A 299 -51.57 -41.54 -22.08
N ASN A 300 -52.02 -40.81 -21.05
CA ASN A 300 -53.03 -41.30 -20.11
C ASN A 300 -54.37 -41.57 -20.82
N ASP A 301 -54.81 -40.64 -21.67
CA ASP A 301 -56.04 -40.81 -22.47
C ASP A 301 -55.94 -42.02 -23.41
N GLU A 302 -54.80 -42.21 -24.09
CA GLU A 302 -54.54 -43.37 -24.94
C GLU A 302 -54.56 -44.70 -24.15
N ILE A 303 -53.96 -44.71 -22.96
CA ILE A 303 -54.00 -45.88 -22.06
C ILE A 303 -55.45 -46.19 -21.67
N GLN A 304 -56.25 -45.16 -21.40
CA GLN A 304 -57.65 -45.33 -21.01
C GLN A 304 -58.50 -45.87 -22.16
N GLN A 305 -58.23 -45.44 -23.41
CA GLN A 305 -58.82 -46.03 -24.61
C GLN A 305 -58.37 -47.48 -24.83
N ALA A 306 -57.09 -47.78 -24.66
CA ALA A 306 -56.57 -49.15 -24.76
C ALA A 306 -57.22 -50.06 -23.72
N ALA A 307 -57.41 -49.59 -22.48
CA ALA A 307 -58.11 -50.33 -21.44
C ALA A 307 -59.57 -50.63 -21.84
N THR A 308 -60.28 -49.66 -22.43
CA THR A 308 -61.62 -49.89 -22.99
C THR A 308 -61.60 -50.93 -24.10
N ALA A 309 -60.66 -50.83 -25.05
CA ALA A 309 -60.53 -51.80 -26.13
C ALA A 309 -60.21 -53.22 -25.61
N VAL A 310 -59.39 -53.35 -24.56
CA VAL A 310 -59.13 -54.64 -23.90
C VAL A 310 -60.40 -55.20 -23.24
N ASN A 311 -61.23 -54.35 -22.62
CA ASN A 311 -62.52 -54.78 -22.08
C ASN A 311 -63.46 -55.29 -23.19
N GLU A 312 -63.59 -54.55 -24.30
CA GLU A 312 -64.39 -54.98 -25.46
C GLU A 312 -63.85 -56.28 -26.06
N MET A 313 -62.52 -56.41 -26.19
CA MET A 313 -61.88 -57.61 -26.70
C MET A 313 -62.12 -58.81 -25.78
N THR A 314 -62.07 -58.61 -24.46
CA THR A 314 -62.39 -59.66 -23.47
C THR A 314 -63.83 -60.13 -23.65
N ALA A 315 -64.78 -59.19 -23.79
CA ALA A 315 -66.19 -59.52 -24.03
C ALA A 315 -66.38 -60.30 -25.34
N ALA A 316 -65.70 -59.89 -26.42
CA ALA A 316 -65.75 -60.58 -27.70
C ALA A 316 -65.15 -62.00 -27.62
N VAL A 317 -64.03 -62.18 -26.92
CA VAL A 317 -63.42 -63.51 -26.69
C VAL A 317 -64.36 -64.41 -25.88
N GLU A 318 -65.03 -63.88 -24.85
CA GLU A 318 -66.03 -64.64 -24.12
C GLU A 318 -67.23 -65.03 -25.00
N GLU A 319 -67.67 -64.14 -25.89
CA GLU A 319 -68.74 -64.43 -26.85
C GLU A 319 -68.33 -65.52 -27.84
N VAL A 320 -67.12 -65.45 -28.38
CA VAL A 320 -66.56 -66.50 -29.26
C VAL A 320 -66.46 -67.83 -28.51
N ALA A 321 -66.03 -67.82 -27.25
CA ALA A 321 -65.97 -69.04 -26.43
C ALA A 321 -67.37 -69.65 -26.19
N ARG A 322 -68.38 -68.81 -25.89
CA ARG A 322 -69.78 -69.25 -25.77
C ARG A 322 -70.30 -69.84 -27.08
N ASN A 323 -70.05 -69.19 -28.22
CA ASN A 323 -70.46 -69.67 -29.53
C ASN A 323 -69.76 -70.98 -29.92
N ALA A 324 -68.47 -71.12 -29.61
CA ALA A 324 -67.72 -72.36 -29.84
C ALA A 324 -68.28 -73.52 -29.00
N MET A 325 -68.61 -73.26 -27.72
CA MET A 325 -69.22 -74.26 -26.85
C MET A 325 -70.61 -74.69 -27.35
N SER A 326 -71.45 -73.73 -27.72
CA SER A 326 -72.77 -74.01 -28.32
C SER A 326 -72.66 -74.80 -29.63
N THR A 327 -71.70 -74.45 -30.49
CA THR A 327 -71.44 -75.18 -31.75
C THR A 327 -70.95 -76.60 -31.49
N SER A 328 -70.09 -76.81 -30.48
CA SER A 328 -69.63 -78.14 -30.06
C SER A 328 -70.80 -79.00 -29.57
N ASP A 329 -71.68 -78.45 -28.75
CA ASP A 329 -72.87 -79.15 -28.25
C ASP A 329 -73.82 -79.53 -29.40
N ALA A 330 -74.11 -78.59 -30.31
CA ALA A 330 -74.91 -78.85 -31.50
C ALA A 330 -74.29 -79.95 -32.38
N SER A 331 -72.97 -79.90 -32.60
CA SER A 331 -72.24 -80.92 -33.38
C SER A 331 -72.34 -82.31 -32.74
N LYS A 332 -72.27 -82.39 -31.40
CA LYS A 332 -72.42 -83.64 -30.65
C LYS A 332 -73.84 -84.19 -30.75
N GLN A 333 -74.83 -83.32 -30.71
CA GLN A 333 -76.22 -83.70 -30.95
C GLN A 333 -76.42 -84.22 -32.38
N THR A 334 -75.96 -83.49 -33.40
CA THR A 334 -76.02 -83.94 -34.80
C THR A 334 -75.32 -85.27 -35.01
N SER A 335 -74.16 -85.50 -34.37
CA SER A 335 -73.47 -86.80 -34.44
C SER A 335 -74.30 -87.93 -33.84
N THR A 336 -75.07 -87.65 -32.78
CA THR A 336 -75.96 -88.63 -32.14
C THR A 336 -77.14 -88.95 -33.04
N GLU A 337 -77.78 -87.94 -33.61
CA GLU A 337 -78.88 -88.09 -34.57
C GLU A 337 -78.44 -88.84 -35.83
N ALA A 338 -77.25 -88.56 -36.36
CA ALA A 338 -76.68 -89.28 -37.50
C ALA A 338 -76.41 -90.76 -37.16
N ALA A 339 -75.99 -91.08 -35.93
CA ALA A 339 -75.83 -92.46 -35.49
C ALA A 339 -77.18 -93.19 -35.43
N THR A 340 -78.22 -92.55 -34.87
CA THR A 340 -79.59 -93.09 -34.87
C THR A 340 -80.12 -93.28 -36.30
N GLY A 341 -79.89 -92.32 -37.19
CA GLY A 341 -80.30 -92.43 -38.60
C GLY A 341 -79.57 -93.57 -39.33
N ARG A 342 -78.28 -93.78 -39.04
CA ARG A 342 -77.52 -94.93 -39.56
C ARG A 342 -78.12 -96.25 -39.09
N ASP A 343 -78.52 -96.35 -37.82
CA ASP A 343 -79.12 -97.57 -37.27
C ASP A 343 -80.49 -97.85 -37.92
N GLN A 344 -81.33 -96.83 -38.11
CA GLN A 344 -82.58 -96.95 -38.87
C GLN A 344 -82.37 -97.39 -40.32
N ALA A 345 -81.36 -96.85 -41.01
CA ALA A 345 -81.03 -97.28 -42.37
C ALA A 345 -80.59 -98.76 -42.41
N ARG A 346 -79.87 -99.22 -41.38
CA ARG A 346 -79.44 -100.62 -41.24
C ARG A 346 -80.65 -101.56 -41.01
N ASP A 347 -81.62 -101.12 -40.20
CA ASP A 347 -82.87 -101.85 -39.99
C ASP A 347 -83.68 -101.94 -41.29
N ALA A 348 -83.76 -100.84 -42.05
CA ALA A 348 -84.43 -100.82 -43.35
C ALA A 348 -83.78 -101.77 -44.37
N VAL A 349 -82.44 -101.81 -44.45
CA VAL A 349 -81.71 -102.77 -45.30
C VAL A 349 -82.02 -104.21 -44.89
N THR A 350 -82.09 -104.49 -43.57
CA THR A 350 -82.44 -105.81 -43.05
C THR A 350 -83.87 -106.21 -43.44
N ALA A 351 -84.83 -105.28 -43.33
CA ALA A 351 -86.19 -105.48 -43.78
C ALA A 351 -86.28 -105.73 -45.29
N ILE A 352 -85.54 -104.98 -46.12
CA ILE A 352 -85.48 -105.20 -47.58
C ILE A 352 -84.94 -106.59 -47.90
N ASN A 353 -83.87 -107.05 -47.23
CA ASN A 353 -83.34 -108.40 -47.44
C ASN A 353 -84.36 -109.48 -47.08
N ASN A 354 -85.13 -109.29 -46.00
CA ASN A 354 -86.22 -110.21 -45.63
C ASN A 354 -87.30 -110.25 -46.71
N VAL A 355 -87.74 -109.10 -47.22
CA VAL A 355 -88.70 -109.00 -48.33
C VAL A 355 -88.17 -109.69 -49.58
N SER A 356 -86.89 -109.50 -49.93
CA SER A 356 -86.28 -110.14 -51.10
C SER A 356 -86.27 -111.67 -50.98
N ASN A 357 -86.00 -112.20 -49.78
CA ASN A 357 -86.06 -113.64 -49.53
C ASN A 357 -87.49 -114.18 -49.65
N GLU A 358 -88.48 -113.43 -49.17
CA GLU A 358 -89.88 -113.80 -49.23
C GLU A 358 -90.42 -113.80 -50.66
N ILE A 359 -90.04 -112.80 -51.47
CA ILE A 359 -90.31 -112.76 -52.91
C ILE A 359 -89.68 -113.96 -53.63
N SER A 360 -88.44 -114.31 -53.31
CA SER A 360 -87.78 -115.48 -53.90
C SER A 360 -88.54 -116.77 -53.58
N SER A 361 -89.03 -116.93 -52.34
CA SER A 361 -89.86 -118.07 -51.92
C SER A 361 -91.20 -118.12 -52.67
N SER A 362 -91.88 -116.98 -52.82
CA SER A 362 -93.10 -116.88 -53.62
C SER A 362 -92.88 -117.25 -55.09
N THR A 363 -91.75 -116.87 -55.67
CA THR A 363 -91.43 -117.19 -57.07
C THR A 363 -91.32 -118.71 -57.28
N THR A 364 -90.67 -119.41 -56.35
CA THR A 364 -90.56 -120.88 -56.36
C THR A 364 -91.93 -121.57 -56.26
N MET A 365 -92.83 -121.06 -55.40
CA MET A 365 -94.20 -121.59 -55.29
C MET A 365 -95.01 -121.40 -56.58
N VAL A 366 -94.83 -120.27 -57.28
CA VAL A 366 -95.49 -120.02 -58.57
C VAL A 366 -95.01 -120.98 -59.66
N GLU A 367 -93.71 -121.30 -59.69
CA GLU A 367 -93.16 -122.30 -60.62
C GLU A 367 -93.71 -123.72 -60.36
N GLU A 368 -93.84 -124.10 -59.09
CA GLU A 368 -94.44 -125.39 -58.70
C GLU A 368 -95.91 -125.48 -59.15
N LEU A 369 -96.68 -124.40 -58.97
CA LEU A 369 -98.08 -124.32 -59.42
C LEU A 369 -98.19 -124.42 -60.96
N ALA A 370 -97.29 -123.76 -61.70
CA ALA A 370 -97.23 -123.87 -63.16
C ALA A 370 -96.88 -125.30 -63.63
N GLY A 371 -96.16 -126.08 -62.81
CA GLY A 371 -95.96 -127.51 -62.99
C GLY A 371 -97.27 -128.31 -62.87
N ARG A 372 -98.01 -128.11 -61.77
CA ARG A 372 -99.29 -128.81 -61.49
C ARG A 372 -100.37 -128.52 -62.53
N VAL A 373 -100.45 -127.28 -63.04
CA VAL A 373 -101.42 -126.91 -64.09
C VAL A 373 -101.17 -127.68 -65.41
N ARG A 374 -99.90 -127.94 -65.77
CA ARG A 374 -99.56 -128.76 -66.95
C ARG A 374 -99.95 -130.23 -66.78
N GLU A 375 -99.89 -130.74 -65.55
CA GLU A 375 -100.31 -132.10 -65.22
C GLU A 375 -101.83 -132.27 -65.38
N ILE A 376 -102.62 -131.28 -64.94
CA ILE A 376 -104.07 -131.24 -65.12
C ILE A 376 -104.45 -131.23 -66.62
N GLY A 377 -103.69 -130.49 -67.46
CA GLY A 377 -103.89 -130.48 -68.92
C GLY A 377 -103.79 -131.88 -69.54
N LYS A 378 -102.81 -132.69 -69.13
CA LYS A 378 -102.66 -134.08 -69.60
C LYS A 378 -103.84 -134.96 -69.22
N VAL A 379 -104.41 -134.76 -68.03
CA VAL A 379 -105.59 -135.53 -67.57
C VAL A 379 -106.82 -135.17 -68.41
N LEU A 380 -107.00 -133.90 -68.78
CA LEU A 380 -108.12 -133.48 -69.63
C LEU A 380 -108.04 -134.07 -71.05
N ASP A 381 -106.86 -134.21 -71.63
CA ASP A 381 -106.67 -134.86 -72.94
C ASP A 381 -107.06 -136.36 -72.91
N VAL A 382 -106.76 -137.05 -71.80
CA VAL A 382 -107.20 -138.45 -71.60
C VAL A 382 -108.71 -138.55 -71.45
N ILE A 383 -109.35 -137.62 -70.73
CA ILE A 383 -110.81 -137.59 -70.57
C ILE A 383 -111.49 -137.35 -71.93
N ARG A 384 -110.91 -136.48 -72.77
CA ARG A 384 -111.42 -136.21 -74.13
C ARG A 384 -111.32 -137.45 -75.03
N GLY A 385 -110.23 -138.22 -74.90
CA GLY A 385 -110.07 -139.50 -75.60
C GLY A 385 -111.07 -140.58 -75.17
N ILE A 386 -111.41 -140.66 -73.87
CA ILE A 386 -112.41 -141.62 -73.36
C ILE A 386 -113.83 -141.24 -73.82
N ALA A 387 -114.14 -139.94 -73.90
CA ALA A 387 -115.45 -139.46 -74.35
C ALA A 387 -115.74 -139.82 -75.82
N GLU A 388 -114.74 -139.73 -76.71
CA GLU A 388 -114.86 -140.16 -78.12
C GLU A 388 -115.03 -141.69 -78.26
N GLN A 389 -114.30 -142.46 -77.45
CA GLN A 389 -114.40 -143.93 -77.46
C GLN A 389 -115.77 -144.42 -77.00
N THR A 390 -116.39 -143.72 -76.04
CA THR A 390 -117.71 -144.10 -75.52
C THR A 390 -118.82 -143.78 -76.52
N ASN A 391 -118.72 -142.64 -77.21
CA ASN A 391 -119.68 -142.25 -78.26
C ASN A 391 -119.65 -143.22 -79.46
N LEU A 392 -118.48 -143.78 -79.78
CA LEU A 392 -118.32 -144.74 -80.88
C LEU A 392 -118.83 -146.14 -80.57
N LEU A 393 -118.84 -146.57 -79.29
CA LEU A 393 -119.36 -147.89 -78.93
C LEU A 393 -120.89 -147.98 -78.96
N ALA A 394 -121.60 -146.87 -78.72
CA ALA A 394 -123.05 -146.82 -78.66
C ALA A 394 -123.75 -146.94 -80.03
N LEU A 395 -123.00 -146.82 -81.13
CA LEU A 395 -123.57 -146.81 -82.49
C LEU A 395 -123.40 -148.14 -83.25
N ASN A 396 -122.54 -149.05 -82.76
CA ASN A 396 -122.19 -150.29 -83.46
C ASN A 396 -122.54 -151.58 -82.71
N ALA A 397 -123.38 -151.50 -81.67
CA ALA A 397 -124.04 -152.63 -81.02
C ALA A 397 -125.50 -152.26 -80.75
#